data_AF-A0A1G7XXY8-F1
#
_entry.id   AF-A0A1G7XXY8-F1
#
_cell.length_a   1.000
_cell.length_b   1.000
_cell.length_c   1.000
_cell.angle_alpha   90.00
_cell.angle_beta   90.00
_cell.angle_gamma   90.00
#
_symmetry.space_group_name_H-M   'P 1'
#
loop_
_entity.id
_entity.type
_entity.pdbx_description
1 polymer ?
#
loop_
_entity_poly.entity_id
_entity_poly.type
_entity_poly.pdbx_seq_one_letter_code
_entity_poly.pdbx_strand_id
1 'polypeptide(L)'
;MRAVLIAGLFVSLAACSTHKDFYATGGSRADGVIDVAYDFNSLETPVVDNNQAYTIAKSKCALWGYADAEPFGGKTQTCQARRGFGECSAWQVSIKYQCLGNLGQVSQPVNYLGYSTPVAPAPVRAPSYAPNPAAAAQPMSKEDFQREQVQKLMQENVSYEEYQRRYRMIMGQ
;
A
#
# COMPACT_ATOMS: atom_id res chain seq x y z
N MET A 1 -55.96 -42.90 28.54
CA MET A 1 -56.09 -41.43 28.50
C MET A 1 -54.68 -40.89 28.25
N ARG A 2 -54.30 -40.65 26.99
CA ARG A 2 -54.33 -39.30 26.37
C ARG A 2 -53.51 -38.26 27.16
N ALA A 3 -52.28 -38.58 27.55
CA ALA A 3 -51.27 -37.55 27.74
C ALA A 3 -50.84 -37.11 26.34
N VAL A 4 -51.55 -36.10 25.84
CA VAL A 4 -51.42 -35.53 24.52
C VAL A 4 -49.98 -35.08 24.28
N LEU A 5 -49.48 -35.51 23.14
CA LEU A 5 -48.28 -35.09 22.44
C LEU A 5 -48.19 -33.55 22.39
N ILE A 6 -47.61 -32.92 23.41
CA ILE A 6 -47.13 -31.53 23.35
C ILE A 6 -45.68 -31.58 22.86
N ALA A 7 -45.50 -32.14 21.66
CA ALA A 7 -44.21 -32.21 21.00
C ALA A 7 -44.43 -31.89 19.53
N GLY A 8 -43.95 -30.74 19.09
CA GLY A 8 -43.78 -30.45 17.67
C GLY A 8 -44.58 -29.28 17.16
N LEU A 9 -44.15 -28.06 17.48
CA LEU A 9 -44.06 -27.01 16.47
C LEU A 9 -43.09 -25.90 16.90
N PHE A 10 -41.83 -26.26 17.19
CA PHE A 10 -40.75 -25.30 17.09
C PHE A 10 -40.54 -25.03 15.59
N VAL A 11 -41.20 -24.00 15.07
CA VAL A 11 -40.93 -23.46 13.74
C VAL A 11 -39.53 -22.85 13.79
N SER A 12 -38.52 -23.62 13.43
CA SER A 12 -37.17 -23.13 13.21
C SER A 12 -37.16 -22.29 11.95
N LEU A 13 -37.28 -20.96 12.10
CA LEU A 13 -37.01 -20.02 11.02
C LEU A 13 -35.53 -20.15 10.66
N ALA A 14 -35.24 -20.91 9.60
CA ALA A 14 -33.90 -20.99 9.03
C ALA A 14 -33.55 -19.63 8.42
N ALA A 15 -32.64 -18.89 9.05
CA ALA A 15 -32.03 -17.72 8.43
C ALA A 15 -31.20 -18.19 7.23
N CYS A 16 -31.48 -17.64 6.05
CA CYS A 16 -30.71 -17.96 4.86
C CYS A 16 -29.33 -17.29 4.98
N SER A 17 -28.28 -18.10 5.12
CA SER A 17 -26.89 -17.65 5.10
C SER A 17 -26.46 -17.54 3.64
N THR A 18 -26.18 -16.32 3.18
CA THR A 18 -25.76 -16.06 1.80
C THR A 18 -24.39 -15.43 1.80
N HIS A 19 -23.51 -15.92 0.91
CA HIS A 19 -22.25 -15.26 0.65
C HIS A 19 -22.52 -13.94 -0.07
N LYS A 20 -21.83 -12.89 0.35
CA LYS A 20 -21.86 -11.58 -0.30
C LYS A 20 -20.44 -11.15 -0.64
N ASP A 21 -20.25 -10.82 -1.90
CA ASP A 21 -18.99 -10.31 -2.39
C ASP A 21 -18.90 -8.80 -2.13
N PHE A 22 -17.69 -8.37 -1.77
CA PHE A 22 -17.36 -6.96 -1.70
C PHE A 22 -17.17 -6.38 -3.11
N TYR A 23 -17.52 -5.11 -3.25
CA TYR A 23 -17.26 -4.32 -4.44
C TYR A 23 -16.79 -2.92 -4.07
N ALA A 24 -15.97 -2.30 -4.92
CA ALA A 24 -15.53 -0.93 -4.71
C ALA A 24 -16.66 0.04 -5.04
N THR A 25 -17.10 0.85 -4.07
CA THR A 25 -18.13 1.89 -4.26
C THR A 25 -17.52 3.22 -4.69
N GLY A 26 -16.25 3.45 -4.35
CA GLY A 26 -15.57 4.69 -4.68
C GLY A 26 -14.21 4.82 -4.02
N GLY A 27 -13.68 6.04 -4.08
CA GLY A 27 -12.43 6.40 -3.43
C GLY A 27 -11.92 7.75 -3.91
N SER A 28 -11.03 8.34 -3.12
CA SER A 28 -10.35 9.59 -3.44
C SER A 28 -8.85 9.35 -3.47
N ARG A 29 -8.24 9.55 -4.65
CA ARG A 29 -6.78 9.48 -4.79
C ARG A 29 -6.09 10.60 -4.01
N ALA A 30 -6.72 11.77 -3.90
CA ALA A 30 -6.16 12.90 -3.18
C ALA A 30 -6.09 12.64 -1.67
N ASP A 31 -7.13 12.00 -1.13
CA ASP A 31 -7.20 11.63 0.29
C ASP A 31 -6.54 10.27 0.58
N GLY A 32 -6.21 9.50 -0.46
CA GLY A 32 -5.65 8.15 -0.34
C GLY A 32 -6.63 7.16 0.26
N VAL A 33 -7.93 7.26 -0.07
CA VAL A 33 -8.99 6.44 0.53
C VAL A 33 -9.74 5.65 -0.54
N ILE A 34 -10.06 4.39 -0.24
CA ILE A 34 -10.94 3.52 -1.03
C ILE A 34 -12.13 3.09 -0.17
N ASP A 35 -13.33 3.19 -0.73
CA ASP A 35 -14.56 2.69 -0.12
C ASP A 35 -14.96 1.36 -0.78
N VAL A 36 -15.16 0.34 0.06
CA VAL A 36 -15.56 -1.00 -0.37
C VAL A 36 -16.84 -1.37 0.37
N ALA A 37 -17.86 -1.84 -0.34
CA ALA A 37 -19.14 -2.18 0.26
C ALA A 37 -19.68 -3.53 -0.19
N TYR A 38 -20.68 -4.00 0.55
CA TYR A 38 -21.55 -5.10 0.16
C TYR A 38 -22.98 -4.79 0.58
N ASP A 39 -23.94 -5.39 -0.13
CA ASP A 39 -25.37 -5.19 0.11
C ASP A 39 -26.04 -6.49 0.58
N PHE A 40 -26.98 -6.36 1.50
CA PHE A 40 -27.80 -7.47 1.96
C PHE A 40 -29.21 -7.02 2.33
N ASN A 41 -30.15 -7.96 2.26
CA ASN A 41 -31.53 -7.71 2.66
C ASN A 41 -31.73 -7.99 4.14
N SER A 42 -32.73 -7.36 4.77
CA SER A 42 -33.00 -7.53 6.21
C SER A 42 -33.34 -8.97 6.66
N LEU A 43 -33.67 -9.86 5.73
CA LEU A 43 -34.00 -11.27 5.99
C LEU A 43 -32.82 -12.22 5.72
N GLU A 44 -31.67 -11.69 5.30
CA GLU A 44 -30.48 -12.46 4.97
C GLU A 44 -29.42 -12.30 6.08
N THR A 45 -28.68 -13.37 6.37
CA THR A 45 -27.46 -13.28 7.18
C THR A 45 -26.25 -13.28 6.23
N PRO A 46 -25.60 -12.13 5.99
CA PRO A 46 -24.51 -12.05 5.03
C PRO A 46 -23.24 -12.67 5.63
N VAL A 47 -22.68 -13.65 4.92
CA VAL A 47 -21.34 -14.18 5.17
C VAL A 47 -20.39 -13.50 4.20
N VAL A 48 -19.43 -12.75 4.74
CA VAL A 48 -18.51 -11.91 3.96
C VAL A 48 -17.06 -12.29 4.22
N ASP A 49 -16.22 -12.17 3.20
CA ASP A 49 -14.77 -12.35 3.32
C ASP A 49 -14.05 -11.00 3.43
N ASN A 50 -13.53 -10.68 4.61
CA ASN A 50 -12.80 -9.43 4.81
C ASN A 50 -11.46 -9.39 4.03
N ASN A 51 -10.88 -10.54 3.68
CA ASN A 51 -9.67 -10.59 2.85
C ASN A 51 -9.96 -10.18 1.40
N GLN A 52 -11.15 -10.50 0.89
CA GLN A 52 -11.61 -10.03 -0.41
C GLN A 52 -11.69 -8.51 -0.43
N ALA A 53 -12.29 -7.89 0.61
CA ALA A 53 -12.35 -6.43 0.75
C ALA A 53 -10.96 -5.79 0.75
N TYR A 54 -10.03 -6.34 1.53
CA TYR A 54 -8.63 -5.89 1.57
C TYR A 54 -7.96 -6.02 0.19
N THR A 55 -8.15 -7.14 -0.50
CA THR A 55 -7.56 -7.38 -1.82
C THR A 55 -8.08 -6.38 -2.85
N ILE A 56 -9.39 -6.10 -2.83
CA ILE A 56 -10.01 -5.07 -3.69
C ILE A 56 -9.38 -3.71 -3.37
N ALA A 57 -9.34 -3.30 -2.09
CA ALA A 57 -8.77 -2.03 -1.68
C ALA A 57 -7.29 -1.90 -2.09
N LYS A 58 -6.46 -2.90 -1.78
CA LYS A 58 -5.05 -2.95 -2.15
C LYS A 58 -4.84 -2.84 -3.66
N SER A 59 -5.64 -3.58 -4.45
CA SER A 59 -5.54 -3.52 -5.91
C SER A 59 -5.82 -2.10 -6.43
N LYS A 60 -6.82 -1.40 -5.88
CA LYS A 60 -7.15 -0.02 -6.26
C LYS A 60 -6.07 0.97 -5.80
N CYS A 61 -5.56 0.83 -4.59
CA CYS A 61 -4.44 1.62 -4.07
C CYS A 61 -3.17 1.43 -4.92
N ALA A 62 -2.89 0.21 -5.37
CA ALA A 62 -1.75 -0.09 -6.24
C ALA A 62 -1.84 0.61 -7.60
N LEU A 63 -3.04 0.79 -8.17
CA LEU A 63 -3.24 1.57 -9.40
C LEU A 63 -2.84 3.05 -9.22
N TRP A 64 -2.84 3.55 -8.00
CA TRP A 64 -2.41 4.92 -7.68
C TRP A 64 -0.93 5.02 -7.28
N GLY A 65 -0.26 3.89 -7.11
CA GLY A 65 1.14 3.79 -6.72
C GLY A 65 1.39 3.60 -5.23
N TYR A 66 0.37 3.25 -4.47
CA TYR A 66 0.52 2.83 -3.07
C TYR A 66 0.90 1.34 -2.98
N ALA A 67 1.59 0.95 -1.92
CA ALA A 67 2.06 -0.42 -1.73
C ALA A 67 1.01 -1.30 -1.04
N ASP A 68 0.19 -0.70 -0.17
CA ASP A 68 -0.77 -1.43 0.64
C ASP A 68 -2.05 -0.64 0.93
N ALA A 69 -3.01 -1.28 1.62
CA ALA A 69 -4.25 -0.67 2.07
C ALA A 69 -4.64 -1.17 3.47
N GLU A 70 -5.07 -0.29 4.38
CA GLU A 70 -5.47 -0.65 5.73
C GLU A 70 -6.89 -0.17 6.04
N PRO A 71 -7.76 -0.99 6.65
CA PRO A 71 -9.11 -0.56 6.98
C PRO A 71 -9.11 0.49 8.10
N PHE A 72 -9.92 1.54 7.96
CA PHE A 72 -10.07 2.58 8.97
C PHE A 72 -11.53 3.04 9.07
N GLY A 73 -11.88 3.76 10.14
CA GLY A 73 -13.21 4.37 10.30
C GLY A 73 -14.36 3.37 10.56
N GLY A 74 -14.06 2.08 10.72
CA GLY A 74 -15.05 1.04 11.01
C GLY A 74 -15.98 0.72 9.84
N LYS A 75 -17.06 -0.01 10.13
CA LYS A 75 -18.09 -0.38 9.15
C LYS A 75 -19.28 0.58 9.28
N THR A 76 -19.67 1.22 8.18
CA THR A 76 -20.83 2.12 8.16
C THR A 76 -22.00 1.43 7.45
N GLN A 77 -23.13 1.30 8.13
CA GLN A 77 -24.34 0.71 7.57
C GLN A 77 -25.32 1.80 7.15
N THR A 78 -25.73 1.79 5.88
CA THR A 78 -26.68 2.76 5.30
C THR A 78 -27.87 2.03 4.69
N CYS A 79 -29.06 2.58 4.88
CA CYS A 79 -30.28 2.03 4.30
C CYS A 79 -30.39 2.44 2.82
N GLN A 80 -30.41 1.45 1.92
CA GLN A 80 -30.56 1.67 0.47
C GLN A 80 -32.03 1.74 0.04
N ALA A 81 -32.91 0.96 0.68
CA ALA A 81 -34.33 0.94 0.34
C ALA A 81 -35.19 0.80 1.61
N ARG A 82 -36.14 1.73 1.77
CA ARG A 82 -37.15 1.69 2.82
C ARG A 82 -38.49 1.22 2.25
N ARG A 83 -39.21 0.39 3.00
CA ARG A 83 -40.57 -0.04 2.66
C ARG A 83 -41.61 0.92 3.24
N GLY A 84 -42.88 0.70 2.90
CA GLY A 84 -43.99 1.63 3.16
C GLY A 84 -44.17 2.10 4.61
N PHE A 85 -43.71 1.33 5.60
CA PHE A 85 -43.77 1.70 7.03
C PHE A 85 -42.46 2.31 7.57
N GLY A 86 -41.49 2.65 6.71
CA GLY A 86 -40.20 3.22 7.11
C GLY A 86 -39.10 2.20 7.44
N GLU A 87 -39.45 0.91 7.52
CA GLU A 87 -38.51 -0.19 7.76
C GLU A 87 -37.52 -0.34 6.58
N CYS A 88 -36.24 -0.53 6.89
CA CYS A 88 -35.23 -0.72 5.86
C CYS A 88 -35.23 -2.16 5.35
N SER A 89 -35.47 -2.37 4.06
CA SER A 89 -35.42 -3.70 3.45
C SER A 89 -34.07 -4.09 2.87
N ALA A 90 -33.23 -3.11 2.51
CA ALA A 90 -31.91 -3.35 1.92
C ALA A 90 -30.88 -2.45 2.59
N TRP A 91 -29.82 -3.07 3.09
CA TRP A 91 -28.72 -2.42 3.78
C TRP A 91 -27.45 -2.52 2.94
N GLN A 92 -26.70 -1.42 2.87
CA GLN A 92 -25.34 -1.38 2.36
C GLN A 92 -24.40 -1.17 3.52
N VAL A 93 -23.38 -2.02 3.64
CA VAL A 93 -22.30 -1.82 4.61
C VAL A 93 -21.04 -1.45 3.86
N SER A 94 -20.52 -0.26 4.15
CA SER A 94 -19.29 0.27 3.58
C SER A 94 -18.15 0.22 4.60
N ILE A 95 -16.96 -0.11 4.12
CA ILE A 95 -15.71 -0.18 4.87
C ILE A 95 -14.71 0.70 4.13
N LYS A 96 -14.08 1.62 4.86
CA LYS A 96 -13.08 2.51 4.30
C LYS A 96 -11.69 1.92 4.48
N TYR A 97 -10.85 2.09 3.47
CA TYR A 97 -9.46 1.68 3.48
C TYR A 97 -8.57 2.88 3.15
N GLN A 98 -7.52 3.08 3.94
CA GLN A 98 -6.48 4.07 3.67
C GLN A 98 -5.35 3.38 2.90
N CYS A 99 -4.93 3.98 1.80
CA CYS A 99 -3.79 3.52 1.03
C CYS A 99 -2.49 3.86 1.77
N LEU A 100 -1.60 2.88 1.88
CA LEU A 100 -0.33 2.98 2.59
C LEU A 100 0.85 2.83 1.63
N GLY A 101 1.97 3.44 2.00
CA GLY A 101 3.20 3.45 1.22
C GLY A 101 3.42 4.75 0.45
N ASN A 102 4.58 4.85 -0.20
CA ASN A 102 5.02 6.07 -0.83
C ASN A 102 4.66 6.08 -2.32
N LEU A 103 3.86 7.06 -2.75
CA LEU A 103 3.53 7.35 -4.15
C LEU A 103 4.77 7.49 -5.05
N GLY A 104 5.94 7.78 -4.47
CA GLY A 104 7.21 7.93 -5.16
C GLY A 104 8.04 6.65 -5.32
N GLN A 105 7.52 5.46 -4.99
CA GLN A 105 8.20 4.18 -5.27
C GLN A 105 7.65 3.47 -6.52
N VAL A 106 6.61 4.01 -7.18
CA VAL A 106 6.45 3.77 -8.61
C VAL A 106 7.51 4.61 -9.29
N SER A 107 8.65 3.99 -9.55
CA SER A 107 9.61 4.50 -10.51
C SER A 107 8.85 4.78 -11.81
N GLN A 108 8.79 6.08 -12.15
CA GLN A 108 8.30 6.64 -13.41
C GLN A 108 6.75 6.68 -13.57
N PRO A 109 6.12 7.88 -13.60
CA PRO A 109 5.07 8.08 -14.58
C PRO A 109 5.69 7.87 -15.97
N VAL A 110 5.12 7.01 -16.81
CA VAL A 110 5.52 6.92 -18.23
C VAL A 110 5.22 8.29 -18.83
N ASN A 111 6.26 9.09 -18.99
CA ASN A 111 6.19 10.43 -19.53
C ASN A 111 5.93 10.30 -21.03
N TYR A 112 4.66 10.44 -21.46
CA TYR A 112 4.29 10.33 -22.88
C TYR A 112 4.81 11.49 -23.74
N LEU A 113 5.38 12.53 -23.12
CA LEU A 113 6.01 13.65 -23.81
C LEU A 113 7.39 13.90 -23.18
N GLY A 114 8.41 13.37 -23.86
CA GLY A 114 9.79 13.46 -23.42
C GLY A 114 10.27 14.90 -23.29
N TYR A 115 10.42 15.36 -22.05
CA TYR A 115 11.40 16.39 -21.69
C TYR A 115 11.80 16.14 -20.23
N SER A 116 12.96 15.52 -20.03
CA SER A 116 13.57 15.32 -18.72
C SER A 116 14.25 16.62 -18.30
N THR A 117 13.64 17.38 -17.40
CA THR A 117 14.34 18.41 -16.65
C THR A 117 15.17 17.74 -15.53
N PRO A 118 16.41 18.18 -15.28
CA PRO A 118 17.20 17.68 -14.15
C PRO A 118 16.62 18.25 -12.85
N VAL A 119 15.99 17.39 -12.05
CA VAL A 119 15.55 17.71 -10.69
C VAL A 119 16.78 17.76 -9.79
N ALA A 120 17.02 18.92 -9.16
CA ALA A 120 18.04 19.07 -8.12
C ALA A 120 17.71 18.16 -6.91
N PRO A 121 18.70 17.50 -6.28
CA PRO A 121 18.43 16.65 -5.13
C PRO A 121 17.96 17.49 -3.93
N ALA A 122 16.85 17.08 -3.32
CA ALA A 122 16.35 17.65 -2.06
C ALA A 122 17.36 17.40 -0.91
N PRO A 123 17.44 18.30 0.09
CA PRO A 123 18.29 18.09 1.25
C PRO A 123 17.74 16.95 2.12
N VAL A 124 18.53 15.89 2.26
CA VAL A 124 18.23 14.73 3.12
C VAL A 124 18.26 15.20 4.58
N ARG A 125 17.14 15.09 5.31
CA ARG A 125 17.13 15.21 6.77
C ARG A 125 17.79 13.97 7.36
N ALA A 126 18.91 14.17 8.05
CA ALA A 126 19.63 13.11 8.74
C ALA A 126 18.78 12.51 9.89
N PRO A 127 18.87 11.18 10.14
CA PRO A 127 18.35 10.61 11.38
C PRO A 127 19.17 11.16 12.56
N SER A 128 18.47 11.58 13.63
CA SER A 128 19.09 11.92 14.91
C SER A 128 19.61 10.66 15.59
N TYR A 129 20.81 10.23 15.19
CA TYR A 129 21.56 9.18 15.87
C TYR A 129 22.25 9.82 17.08
N ALA A 130 21.88 9.38 18.29
CA ALA A 130 22.66 9.70 19.49
C ALA A 130 24.10 9.19 19.26
N PRO A 131 25.14 10.00 19.52
CA PRO A 131 26.50 9.60 19.23
C PRO A 131 26.89 8.45 20.15
N ASN A 132 27.03 7.26 19.58
CA ASN A 132 27.74 6.16 20.19
C ASN A 132 29.23 6.54 20.16
N PRO A 133 29.91 6.81 21.29
CA PRO A 133 31.25 7.40 21.31
C PRO A 133 32.37 6.44 20.83
N ALA A 134 32.01 5.27 20.29
CA ALA A 134 32.94 4.26 19.78
C ALA A 134 33.14 4.32 18.25
N ALA A 135 32.39 5.13 17.50
CA ALA A 135 32.61 5.33 16.07
C ALA A 135 33.55 6.53 15.82
N ALA A 136 34.77 6.45 16.36
CA ALA A 136 35.84 7.30 15.88
C ALA A 136 36.02 7.02 14.38
N ALA A 137 35.89 8.06 13.55
CA ALA A 137 36.13 7.99 12.12
C ALA A 137 37.49 7.32 11.87
N GLN A 138 37.46 6.05 11.47
CA GLN A 138 38.65 5.38 11.00
C GLN A 138 39.06 6.10 9.71
N PRO A 139 40.29 6.64 9.61
CA PRO A 139 40.75 7.23 8.37
C PRO A 139 40.67 6.16 7.28
N MET A 140 40.05 6.49 6.14
CA MET A 140 39.88 5.55 5.02
C MET A 140 41.22 4.86 4.74
N SER A 141 41.20 3.54 4.59
CA SER A 141 42.43 2.78 4.38
C SER A 141 43.11 3.27 3.09
N LYS A 142 44.44 3.16 3.03
CA LYS A 142 45.21 3.56 1.83
C LYS A 142 44.70 2.86 0.57
N GLU A 143 44.27 1.61 0.70
CA GLU A 143 43.73 0.81 -0.40
C GLU A 143 42.38 1.34 -0.88
N ASP A 144 41.49 1.71 0.04
CA ASP A 144 40.18 2.28 -0.31
C ASP A 144 40.33 3.63 -1.01
N PHE A 145 41.27 4.46 -0.55
CA PHE A 145 41.60 5.73 -1.20
C PHE A 145 42.14 5.55 -2.62
N GLN A 146 43.03 4.58 -2.83
CA GLN A 146 43.56 4.26 -4.15
C GLN A 146 42.47 3.79 -5.11
N ARG A 147 41.54 2.95 -4.65
CA ARG A 147 40.41 2.46 -5.46
C ARG A 147 39.49 3.60 -5.90
N GLU A 148 39.17 4.52 -4.99
CA GLU A 148 38.32 5.67 -5.32
C GLU A 148 38.99 6.59 -6.35
N GLN A 149 40.30 6.83 -6.22
CA GLN A 149 41.08 7.61 -7.18
C GLN A 149 41.10 6.98 -8.57
N VAL A 150 41.29 5.66 -8.65
CA VAL A 150 41.24 4.93 -9.93
C VAL A 150 39.85 5.02 -10.55
N GLN A 151 38.78 4.87 -9.77
CA GLN A 151 37.41 5.02 -10.28
C GLN A 151 37.14 6.39 -10.87
N LYS A 152 37.60 7.46 -10.21
CA LYS A 152 37.51 8.83 -10.75
C LYS A 152 38.27 8.97 -12.07
N LEU A 153 39.47 8.37 -12.14
CA LEU A 153 40.27 8.38 -13.37
C LEU A 153 39.59 7.61 -14.53
N MET A 154 38.85 6.55 -14.24
CA MET A 154 38.08 5.80 -15.25
C MET A 154 36.86 6.57 -15.78
N GLN A 155 36.28 7.47 -14.97
CA GLN A 155 35.16 8.33 -15.38
C GLN A 155 35.62 9.54 -16.18
N GLU A 156 36.86 9.98 -15.96
CA GLU A 156 37.49 11.03 -16.77
C GLU A 156 37.82 10.42 -18.14
N ASN A 157 37.17 10.91 -19.21
CA ASN A 157 37.32 10.43 -20.59
C ASN A 157 38.69 10.81 -21.18
N VAL A 158 39.77 10.39 -20.53
CA VAL A 158 41.17 10.67 -20.88
C VAL A 158 41.68 9.65 -21.89
N SER A 159 42.68 10.04 -22.68
CA SER A 159 43.37 9.11 -23.57
C SER A 159 44.00 7.95 -22.79
N TYR A 160 44.10 6.78 -23.42
CA TYR A 160 44.63 5.57 -22.77
C TYR A 160 46.05 5.75 -22.23
N GLU A 161 46.91 6.48 -22.95
CA GLU A 161 48.29 6.75 -22.52
C GLU A 161 48.34 7.60 -21.25
N GLU A 162 47.46 8.59 -21.13
CA GLU A 162 47.35 9.46 -19.97
C GLU A 162 46.73 8.75 -18.76
N TYR A 163 45.71 7.91 -19.01
CA TYR A 163 45.16 6.99 -18.02
C TYR A 163 46.26 6.11 -17.41
N GLN A 164 47.08 5.45 -18.23
CA GLN A 164 48.16 4.58 -17.75
C GLN A 164 49.24 5.33 -16.96
N ARG A 165 49.53 6.59 -17.29
CA ARG A 165 50.47 7.42 -16.53
C ARG A 165 49.92 7.75 -15.14
N ARG A 166 48.66 8.20 -15.07
CA ARG A 166 48.00 8.59 -13.81
C ARG A 166 47.70 7.39 -12.92
N TYR A 167 47.32 6.26 -13.50
CA TYR A 167 47.13 5.00 -12.78
C TYR A 167 48.40 4.56 -12.05
N ARG A 168 49.57 4.62 -12.72
CA ARG A 168 50.87 4.29 -12.10
C ARG A 168 51.21 5.23 -10.94
N MET A 169 50.95 6.52 -11.09
CA MET A 169 51.13 7.50 -10.00
C MET A 169 50.23 7.21 -8.78
N ILE A 170 49.00 6.75 -8.99
CA ILE A 170 48.05 6.40 -7.91
C ILE A 170 48.47 5.09 -7.21
N MET A 171 48.91 4.10 -7.98
CA MET A 171 49.29 2.78 -7.46
C MET A 171 50.71 2.72 -6.89
N GLY A 172 51.53 3.75 -7.13
CA GLY A 172 52.87 3.89 -6.55
C GLY A 172 53.88 2.88 -7.11
N GLN A 173 53.83 2.62 -8.43
CA GLN A 173 54.83 1.85 -9.18
C GLN A 173 55.79 2.77 -9.94
#